data_AF-R7N450-F1
#
_entry.id   AF-R7N450-F1
#
_cell.length_a   1.000
_cell.length_b   1.000
_cell.length_c   1.000
_cell.angle_alpha   90.00
_cell.angle_beta   90.00
_cell.angle_gamma   90.00
#
_symmetry.space_group_name_H-M   'P 1'
#
loop_
_entity.id
_entity.type
_entity.pdbx_description
1 polymer ?
#
loop_
_entity_poly.entity_id
_entity_poly.type
_entity_poly.pdbx_seq_one_letter_code
_entity_poly.pdbx_strand_id
1 'polypeptide(L)'
;MTKIDIVSGFLGAGKTTLIKKLLNEALKDSKVVLIENEFGEIGIDGGFLKDAGIEIKEMNSGCICCSLVGDFGTSLKEVMKTYQPERILIEPSGVGKLSDVMKAVQDVIDEHEVVLNSAVAVVDASKCKMYIKNFGEFFINQIEHAGTIILSRTGNISEDKLKKAVELIREHNTKATIITTPWDELDGKDILATIEGAADLEAELMAELKEQREHDHEHHHHDHDGGCCYHDHDYHHEDEEEHEHEHHHHDHDGECCHHDHDHHHEDEEEHEHEHHHHDHDGECCHHDHDHHHEHGEDCTCGCHDHDHDHHHHHADEIFGSWGMETPDQYSKEDLEKILEALEDDDRYGMVLRAKGMVPCTEGGFIYFDYVPGESNIRPGKPDVTGKFCVIGSKLKEEALKELFSK
;
A
#
# COMPACT_ATOMS: atom_id res chain seq x y z
N MET A 1 3.50 -2.22 -28.00
CA MET A 1 3.72 -2.18 -26.55
C MET A 1 2.47 -1.67 -25.87
N THR A 2 1.87 -2.49 -25.00
CA THR A 2 0.68 -2.11 -24.23
C THR A 2 1.12 -1.22 -23.07
N LYS A 3 0.40 -0.11 -22.83
CA LYS A 3 0.63 0.79 -21.69
C LYS A 3 -0.14 0.31 -20.47
N ILE A 4 0.46 0.33 -19.28
CA ILE A 4 -0.23 0.11 -18.01
C ILE A 4 -0.25 1.39 -17.19
N ASP A 5 -1.43 1.79 -16.73
CA ASP A 5 -1.61 2.93 -15.83
C ASP A 5 -2.28 2.45 -14.55
N ILE A 6 -1.64 2.66 -13.40
CA ILE A 6 -2.18 2.33 -12.09
C ILE A 6 -2.82 3.59 -11.50
N VAL A 7 -4.11 3.52 -11.19
CA VAL A 7 -4.84 4.60 -10.51
C VAL A 7 -5.15 4.16 -9.09
N SER A 8 -4.22 4.44 -8.19
CA SER A 8 -4.31 4.14 -6.76
C SER A 8 -4.91 5.29 -5.95
N GLY A 9 -5.07 5.09 -4.65
CA GLY A 9 -5.62 6.06 -3.72
C GLY A 9 -6.56 5.43 -2.71
N PHE A 10 -6.71 6.10 -1.56
CA PHE A 10 -7.41 5.52 -0.42
C PHE A 10 -8.93 5.36 -0.66
N LEU A 11 -9.61 4.67 0.25
CA LEU A 11 -11.04 4.38 0.15
C LEU A 11 -11.86 5.66 -0.10
N GLY A 12 -12.61 5.64 -1.23
CA GLY A 12 -13.47 6.74 -1.66
C GLY A 12 -12.78 8.04 -2.08
N ALA A 13 -11.45 8.03 -2.27
CA ALA A 13 -10.70 9.19 -2.74
C ALA A 13 -11.11 9.69 -4.14
N GLY A 14 -11.92 8.93 -4.90
CA GLY A 14 -12.47 9.34 -6.21
C GLY A 14 -11.85 8.65 -7.42
N LYS A 15 -11.11 7.55 -7.24
CA LYS A 15 -10.47 6.76 -8.29
C LYS A 15 -11.39 6.43 -9.47
N THR A 16 -12.50 5.75 -9.22
CA THR A 16 -13.48 5.38 -10.25
C THR A 16 -14.06 6.60 -10.98
N THR A 17 -14.21 7.74 -10.30
CA THR A 17 -14.68 8.99 -10.93
C THR A 17 -13.64 9.54 -11.89
N LEU A 18 -12.36 9.56 -11.47
CA LEU A 18 -11.25 9.95 -12.34
C LEU A 18 -11.16 9.05 -13.57
N ILE A 19 -11.20 7.72 -13.37
CA ILE A 19 -11.13 6.75 -14.46
C ILE A 19 -12.27 6.99 -15.46
N LYS A 20 -13.51 7.14 -14.99
CA LYS A 20 -14.65 7.45 -15.85
C LYS A 20 -14.45 8.75 -16.63
N LYS A 21 -13.87 9.77 -16.03
CA LYS A 21 -13.54 11.03 -16.73
C LYS A 21 -12.50 10.79 -17.82
N LEU A 22 -11.39 10.12 -17.52
CA LEU A 22 -10.33 9.80 -18.48
C LEU A 22 -10.83 8.94 -19.65
N LEU A 23 -11.62 7.90 -19.36
CA LEU A 23 -12.24 7.04 -20.38
C LEU A 23 -13.14 7.85 -21.32
N ASN A 24 -13.93 8.77 -20.77
CA ASN A 24 -14.87 9.58 -21.54
C ASN A 24 -14.21 10.75 -22.28
N GLU A 25 -13.13 11.33 -21.79
CA GLU A 25 -12.62 12.59 -22.34
C GLU A 25 -11.30 12.40 -23.09
N ALA A 26 -10.49 11.41 -22.70
CA ALA A 26 -9.13 11.23 -23.22
C ALA A 26 -8.90 9.89 -23.94
N LEU A 27 -9.61 8.81 -23.57
CA LEU A 27 -9.29 7.45 -24.02
C LEU A 27 -10.37 6.77 -24.88
N LYS A 28 -11.38 7.52 -25.34
CA LYS A 28 -12.52 6.99 -26.12
C LYS A 28 -12.13 6.20 -27.37
N ASP A 29 -11.04 6.61 -28.02
CA ASP A 29 -10.59 6.05 -29.29
C ASP A 29 -9.51 4.95 -29.10
N SER A 30 -9.15 4.64 -27.85
CA SER A 30 -8.16 3.62 -27.52
C SER A 30 -8.82 2.33 -27.07
N LYS A 31 -8.18 1.20 -27.38
CA LYS A 31 -8.61 -0.10 -26.87
C LYS A 31 -8.16 -0.28 -25.42
N VAL A 32 -9.02 0.13 -24.49
CA VAL A 32 -8.73 0.13 -23.05
C VAL A 32 -9.38 -1.07 -22.34
N VAL A 33 -8.58 -1.76 -21.52
CA VAL A 33 -9.09 -2.67 -20.49
C VAL A 33 -8.88 -2.02 -19.12
N LEU A 34 -9.91 -1.94 -18.31
CA LEU A 34 -9.89 -1.54 -16.91
C LEU A 34 -9.90 -2.82 -16.05
N ILE A 35 -8.99 -2.92 -15.10
CA ILE A 35 -8.92 -3.99 -14.11
C ILE A 35 -9.24 -3.37 -12.77
N GLU A 36 -10.34 -3.76 -12.14
CA GLU A 36 -10.75 -3.31 -10.82
C GLU A 36 -10.51 -4.45 -9.80
N ASN A 37 -9.92 -4.11 -8.65
CA ASN A 37 -9.86 -5.00 -7.50
C ASN A 37 -10.77 -4.44 -6.39
N GLU A 38 -11.83 -5.16 -6.03
CA GLU A 38 -12.74 -4.76 -4.95
C GLU A 38 -12.34 -5.43 -3.63
N PHE A 39 -12.43 -4.69 -2.53
CA PHE A 39 -12.18 -5.22 -1.19
C PHE A 39 -13.51 -5.67 -0.58
N GLY A 40 -13.60 -6.93 -0.15
CA GLY A 40 -14.77 -7.51 0.51
C GLY A 40 -15.44 -8.67 -0.25
N GLU A 41 -16.24 -9.47 0.47
CA GLU A 41 -16.86 -10.70 -0.07
C GLU A 41 -18.01 -10.45 -1.08
N ILE A 42 -18.60 -9.25 -1.06
CA ILE A 42 -19.75 -8.92 -1.89
C ILE A 42 -19.34 -7.90 -2.96
N GLY A 43 -19.11 -8.40 -4.17
CA GLY A 43 -18.98 -7.57 -5.36
C GLY A 43 -20.29 -6.82 -5.63
N ILE A 44 -20.31 -5.52 -5.40
CA ILE A 44 -21.46 -4.66 -5.73
C ILE A 44 -21.37 -4.23 -7.19
N ASP A 45 -20.15 -4.20 -7.74
CA ASP A 45 -19.85 -3.81 -9.11
C ASP A 45 -19.59 -5.06 -9.99
N GLY A 46 -20.59 -5.91 -10.28
CA GLY A 46 -20.36 -7.06 -11.17
C GLY A 46 -21.57 -7.94 -11.52
N GLY A 47 -21.73 -8.26 -12.80
CA GLY A 47 -22.62 -9.28 -13.36
C GLY A 47 -21.89 -10.26 -14.28
N PHE A 48 -21.40 -11.37 -13.70
CA PHE A 48 -21.11 -12.75 -14.14
C PHE A 48 -20.59 -13.14 -15.55
N LEU A 49 -19.42 -13.83 -15.51
CA LEU A 49 -18.88 -15.05 -16.20
C LEU A 49 -17.35 -14.82 -16.41
N LYS A 50 -16.36 -15.72 -16.22
CA LYS A 50 -16.27 -17.21 -16.25
C LYS A 50 -14.87 -17.71 -15.77
N ASP A 51 -14.79 -18.99 -15.40
CA ASP A 51 -13.71 -20.02 -15.39
C ASP A 51 -12.22 -19.70 -15.06
N ALA A 52 -11.77 -18.45 -15.05
CA ALA A 52 -10.42 -18.03 -14.63
C ALA A 52 -10.41 -17.07 -13.42
N GLY A 53 -11.59 -16.82 -12.82
CA GLY A 53 -11.75 -15.83 -11.75
C GLY A 53 -11.80 -14.38 -12.24
N ILE A 54 -11.86 -14.14 -13.55
CA ILE A 54 -11.96 -12.82 -14.18
C ILE A 54 -13.41 -12.58 -14.61
N GLU A 55 -14.07 -11.57 -14.03
CA GLU A 55 -15.41 -11.15 -14.45
C GLU A 55 -15.31 -9.96 -15.40
N ILE A 56 -15.91 -10.04 -16.59
CA ILE A 56 -15.65 -9.09 -17.68
C ILE A 56 -16.93 -8.38 -18.14
N LYS A 57 -16.92 -7.06 -18.11
CA LYS A 57 -18.05 -6.19 -18.45
C LYS A 57 -17.67 -5.07 -19.40
N GLU A 58 -18.43 -4.94 -20.48
CA GLU A 58 -18.26 -3.80 -21.40
C GLU A 58 -18.85 -2.53 -20.77
N MET A 59 -18.05 -1.46 -20.76
CA MET A 59 -18.49 -0.11 -20.40
C MET A 59 -19.00 0.61 -21.66
N ASN A 60 -19.98 1.52 -21.48
CA ASN A 60 -20.42 2.40 -22.57
C ASN A 60 -19.19 3.08 -23.17
N SER A 61 -18.90 2.85 -24.45
CA SER A 61 -17.70 3.30 -25.21
C SER A 61 -16.58 2.26 -25.44
N GLY A 62 -16.87 0.96 -25.48
CA GLY A 62 -15.94 -0.05 -26.00
C GLY A 62 -14.75 -0.37 -25.08
N CYS A 63 -14.77 0.15 -23.85
CA CYS A 63 -13.82 -0.18 -22.79
C CYS A 63 -14.30 -1.43 -22.05
N ILE A 64 -13.39 -2.23 -21.53
CA ILE A 64 -13.71 -3.51 -20.89
C ILE A 64 -13.25 -3.47 -19.43
N CYS A 65 -14.16 -3.59 -18.48
CA CYS A 65 -13.88 -3.68 -17.05
C CYS A 65 -13.74 -5.15 -16.62
N CYS A 66 -12.71 -5.49 -15.86
CA CYS A 66 -12.41 -6.83 -15.37
C CYS A 66 -12.26 -6.81 -13.84
N SER A 67 -12.99 -7.67 -13.11
CA SER A 67 -12.77 -7.90 -11.67
C SER A 67 -11.98 -9.18 -11.45
N LEU A 68 -10.93 -9.14 -10.62
CA LEU A 68 -10.01 -10.27 -10.43
C LEU A 68 -10.26 -10.99 -9.10
N VAL A 69 -10.32 -12.32 -9.16
CA VAL A 69 -10.32 -13.21 -8.00
C VAL A 69 -9.15 -14.20 -8.16
N GLY A 70 -8.07 -14.02 -7.40
CA GLY A 70 -6.88 -14.90 -7.43
C GLY A 70 -5.57 -14.16 -7.73
N ASP A 71 -4.62 -14.87 -8.36
CA ASP A 71 -3.29 -14.34 -8.69
C ASP A 71 -3.36 -13.27 -9.81
N PHE A 72 -3.09 -12.04 -9.42
CA PHE A 72 -3.08 -10.85 -10.27
C PHE A 72 -2.21 -10.99 -11.52
N GLY A 73 -1.01 -11.59 -11.39
CA GLY A 73 -0.05 -11.70 -12.49
C GLY A 73 -0.57 -12.61 -13.60
N THR A 74 -1.14 -13.76 -13.22
CA THR A 74 -1.77 -14.70 -14.16
C THR A 74 -2.96 -14.05 -14.88
N SER A 75 -3.80 -13.32 -14.16
CA SER A 75 -4.95 -12.64 -14.77
C SER A 75 -4.55 -11.52 -15.74
N LEU A 76 -3.50 -10.75 -15.42
CA LEU A 76 -2.99 -9.71 -16.30
C LEU A 76 -2.48 -10.32 -17.63
N LYS A 77 -1.77 -11.44 -17.58
CA LYS A 77 -1.32 -12.20 -18.76
C LYS A 77 -2.50 -12.67 -19.62
N GLU A 78 -3.58 -13.16 -18.99
CA GLU A 78 -4.78 -13.60 -19.71
C GLU A 78 -5.52 -12.43 -20.39
N VAL A 79 -5.65 -11.30 -19.69
CA VAL A 79 -6.25 -10.08 -20.25
C VAL A 79 -5.51 -9.64 -21.50
N MET A 80 -4.18 -9.61 -21.44
CA MET A 80 -3.36 -9.23 -22.59
C MET A 80 -3.52 -10.18 -23.77
N LYS A 81 -3.51 -11.50 -23.51
CA LYS A 81 -3.64 -12.52 -24.56
C LYS A 81 -5.01 -12.47 -25.23
N THR A 82 -6.07 -12.31 -24.43
CA THR A 82 -7.46 -12.38 -24.89
C THR A 82 -7.88 -11.08 -25.58
N TYR A 83 -7.55 -9.94 -24.97
CA TYR A 83 -8.04 -8.65 -25.41
C TYR A 83 -7.04 -7.86 -26.22
N GLN A 84 -5.74 -8.14 -26.17
CA GLN A 84 -4.70 -7.37 -26.87
C GLN A 84 -4.96 -5.85 -26.79
N PRO A 85 -5.03 -5.27 -25.58
CA PRO A 85 -5.36 -3.87 -25.40
C PRO A 85 -4.19 -2.97 -25.77
N GLU A 86 -4.50 -1.74 -26.18
CA GLU A 86 -3.51 -0.67 -26.31
C GLU A 86 -3.08 -0.15 -24.94
N ARG A 87 -4.02 -0.14 -23.98
CA ARG A 87 -3.84 0.41 -22.64
C ARG A 87 -4.63 -0.40 -21.61
N ILE A 88 -4.02 -0.63 -20.45
CA ILE A 88 -4.64 -1.26 -19.30
C ILE A 88 -4.66 -0.24 -18.15
N LEU A 89 -5.83 0.05 -17.62
CA LEU A 89 -5.99 0.82 -16.39
C LEU A 89 -6.17 -0.16 -15.23
N ILE A 90 -5.43 0.01 -14.15
CA ILE A 90 -5.56 -0.81 -12.93
C ILE A 90 -6.08 0.08 -11.80
N GLU A 91 -7.27 -0.21 -11.28
CA GLU A 91 -7.81 0.34 -10.03
C GLU A 91 -7.63 -0.71 -8.92
N PRO A 92 -6.56 -0.63 -8.11
CA PRO A 92 -6.44 -1.50 -6.94
C PRO A 92 -7.47 -1.14 -5.86
N SER A 93 -7.58 -2.02 -4.87
CA SER A 93 -8.44 -1.76 -3.73
C SER A 93 -8.02 -0.48 -3.01
N GLY A 94 -8.97 0.21 -2.36
CA GLY A 94 -8.65 1.47 -1.66
C GLY A 94 -7.71 1.31 -0.46
N VAL A 95 -7.43 0.07 -0.05
CA VAL A 95 -6.48 -0.27 1.03
C VAL A 95 -5.24 -0.97 0.50
N GLY A 96 -5.09 -1.10 -0.82
CA GLY A 96 -3.90 -1.66 -1.44
C GLY A 96 -2.73 -0.68 -1.42
N LYS A 97 -1.52 -1.19 -1.17
CA LYS A 97 -0.26 -0.46 -1.32
C LYS A 97 0.08 -0.32 -2.79
N LEU A 98 0.48 0.89 -3.21
CA LEU A 98 0.83 1.14 -4.62
C LEU A 98 2.12 0.40 -4.99
N SER A 99 3.08 0.31 -4.07
CA SER A 99 4.32 -0.47 -4.27
C SER A 99 4.05 -1.93 -4.66
N ASP A 100 3.08 -2.56 -4.01
CA ASP A 100 2.81 -4.00 -4.20
C ASP A 100 2.19 -4.25 -5.58
N VAL A 101 1.31 -3.36 -6.02
CA VAL A 101 0.71 -3.40 -7.36
C VAL A 101 1.77 -3.13 -8.43
N MET A 102 2.67 -2.17 -8.20
CA MET A 102 3.79 -1.88 -9.12
C MET A 102 4.73 -3.07 -9.24
N LYS A 103 5.08 -3.73 -8.13
CA LYS A 103 5.87 -4.97 -8.12
C LYS A 103 5.18 -6.09 -8.91
N ALA A 104 3.89 -6.32 -8.67
CA ALA A 104 3.13 -7.34 -9.38
C ALA A 104 3.00 -7.06 -10.89
N VAL A 105 2.92 -5.79 -11.29
CA VAL A 105 2.96 -5.39 -12.71
C VAL A 105 4.34 -5.62 -13.31
N GLN A 106 5.42 -5.30 -12.59
CA GLN A 106 6.79 -5.50 -13.06
C GLN A 106 7.10 -6.97 -13.38
N ASP A 107 6.64 -7.89 -12.54
CA ASP A 107 6.79 -9.33 -12.77
C ASP A 107 6.19 -9.80 -14.11
N VAL A 108 5.17 -9.09 -14.61
CA VAL A 108 4.53 -9.39 -15.90
C VAL A 108 5.23 -8.68 -17.06
N ILE A 109 5.77 -7.48 -16.82
CA ILE A 109 6.53 -6.70 -17.81
C ILE A 109 7.75 -7.48 -18.30
N ASP A 110 8.49 -8.14 -17.41
CA ASP A 110 9.72 -8.85 -17.77
C ASP A 110 9.48 -10.01 -18.76
N GLU A 111 8.23 -10.48 -18.87
CA GLU A 111 7.82 -11.57 -19.75
C GLU A 111 7.14 -11.12 -21.06
N HIS A 112 6.74 -9.85 -21.20
CA HIS A 112 5.90 -9.37 -22.32
C HIS A 112 6.25 -7.95 -22.82
N GLU A 113 5.76 -7.56 -24.01
CA GLU A 113 5.91 -6.17 -24.53
C GLU A 113 4.95 -5.18 -23.84
N VAL A 114 5.20 -4.90 -22.56
CA VAL A 114 4.40 -4.03 -21.70
C VAL A 114 5.28 -2.99 -21.05
N VAL A 115 4.74 -1.80 -20.82
CA VAL A 115 5.41 -0.75 -20.06
C VAL A 115 4.48 -0.22 -18.98
N LEU A 116 5.02 -0.05 -17.77
CA LEU A 116 4.35 0.78 -16.77
C LEU A 116 4.44 2.23 -17.25
N ASN A 117 3.32 2.76 -17.71
CA ASN A 117 3.20 4.09 -18.29
C ASN A 117 2.83 5.15 -17.26
N SER A 118 2.05 4.79 -16.23
CA SER A 118 1.88 5.67 -15.08
C SER A 118 1.51 5.00 -13.76
N ALA A 119 1.89 5.66 -12.66
CA ALA A 119 1.48 5.34 -11.30
C ALA A 119 0.93 6.59 -10.61
N VAL A 120 -0.39 6.63 -10.43
CA VAL A 120 -1.13 7.81 -9.93
C VAL A 120 -1.74 7.51 -8.57
N ALA A 121 -1.69 8.47 -7.65
CA ALA A 121 -2.45 8.42 -6.41
C ALA A 121 -3.51 9.51 -6.36
N VAL A 122 -4.76 9.09 -6.20
CA VAL A 122 -5.89 9.99 -5.93
C VAL A 122 -6.01 10.21 -4.43
N VAL A 123 -6.00 11.47 -3.99
CA VAL A 123 -6.05 11.84 -2.57
C VAL A 123 -7.22 12.76 -2.30
N ASP A 124 -8.07 12.40 -1.33
CA ASP A 124 -9.07 13.34 -0.79
C ASP A 124 -8.39 14.42 0.06
N ALA A 125 -8.30 15.63 -0.48
CA ALA A 125 -7.63 16.75 0.18
C ALA A 125 -8.31 17.14 1.51
N SER A 126 -9.58 16.78 1.71
CA SER A 126 -10.30 17.07 2.94
C SER A 126 -9.93 16.12 4.09
N LYS A 127 -9.34 14.95 3.79
CA LYS A 127 -9.08 13.85 4.75
C LYS A 127 -7.62 13.46 4.89
N CYS A 128 -6.72 14.05 4.11
CA CYS A 128 -5.27 13.75 4.11
C CYS A 128 -4.67 13.58 5.53
N LYS A 129 -4.81 14.60 6.40
CA LYS A 129 -4.29 14.54 7.78
C LYS A 129 -4.85 13.37 8.61
N MET A 130 -6.13 13.05 8.43
CA MET A 130 -6.78 11.97 9.16
C MET A 130 -6.25 10.61 8.71
N TYR A 131 -6.13 10.40 7.39
CA TYR A 131 -5.62 9.14 6.84
C TYR A 131 -4.14 8.93 7.13
N ILE A 132 -3.30 9.98 7.11
CA ILE A 132 -1.89 9.88 7.55
C ILE A 132 -1.81 9.41 9.01
N LYS A 133 -2.63 9.97 9.90
CA LYS A 133 -2.58 9.64 11.33
C LYS A 133 -3.05 8.21 11.63
N ASN A 134 -4.11 7.76 10.96
CA ASN A 134 -4.80 6.52 11.31
C ASN A 134 -4.40 5.32 10.44
N PHE A 135 -3.95 5.56 9.21
CA PHE A 135 -3.66 4.55 8.19
C PHE A 135 -2.40 4.89 7.40
N GLY A 136 -1.42 5.50 8.08
CA GLY A 136 -0.19 6.00 7.48
C GLY A 136 0.49 4.97 6.59
N GLU A 137 0.64 3.73 7.05
CA GLU A 137 1.29 2.66 6.28
C GLU A 137 0.73 2.47 4.86
N PHE A 138 -0.59 2.53 4.68
CA PHE A 138 -1.23 2.36 3.37
C PHE A 138 -1.31 3.68 2.62
N PHE A 139 -1.75 4.74 3.31
CA PHE A 139 -1.99 6.04 2.69
C PHE A 139 -0.71 6.72 2.24
N ILE A 140 0.34 6.68 3.08
CA ILE A 140 1.66 7.23 2.76
C ILE A 140 2.30 6.42 1.64
N ASN A 141 2.25 5.08 1.69
CA ASN A 141 2.80 4.23 0.62
C ASN A 141 2.20 4.58 -0.75
N GLN A 142 0.88 4.81 -0.82
CA GLN A 142 0.21 5.25 -2.04
C GLN A 142 0.75 6.59 -2.56
N ILE A 143 1.06 7.53 -1.67
CA ILE A 143 1.60 8.86 -2.02
C ILE A 143 3.07 8.79 -2.41
N GLU A 144 3.90 8.07 -1.65
CA GLU A 144 5.35 7.93 -1.88
C GLU A 144 5.65 7.32 -3.24
N HIS A 145 4.86 6.34 -3.67
CA HIS A 145 5.10 5.60 -4.91
C HIS A 145 4.35 6.18 -6.13
N ALA A 146 3.75 7.37 -6.02
CA ALA A 146 3.04 7.99 -7.12
C ALA A 146 3.94 8.96 -7.90
N GLY A 147 3.97 8.83 -9.23
CA GLY A 147 4.57 9.84 -10.11
C GLY A 147 3.71 11.11 -10.19
N THR A 148 2.39 10.93 -10.15
CA THR A 148 1.42 12.02 -10.10
C THR A 148 0.41 11.82 -8.99
N ILE A 149 0.15 12.87 -8.20
CA ILE A 149 -0.84 12.89 -7.14
C ILE A 149 -1.95 13.85 -7.51
N ILE A 150 -3.19 13.36 -7.51
CA ILE A 150 -4.36 14.12 -7.93
C ILE A 150 -5.26 14.35 -6.71
N LEU A 151 -5.39 15.63 -6.32
CA LEU A 151 -6.23 15.99 -5.19
C LEU A 151 -7.69 16.10 -5.59
N SER A 152 -8.55 15.36 -4.91
CA SER A 152 -10.01 15.44 -5.06
C SER A 152 -10.63 16.32 -3.97
N ARG A 153 -11.89 16.75 -4.20
CA ARG A 153 -12.68 17.62 -3.29
C ARG A 153 -12.04 18.99 -3.03
N THR A 154 -11.11 19.42 -3.88
CA THR A 154 -10.40 20.70 -3.73
C THR A 154 -11.33 21.90 -3.80
N GLY A 155 -12.43 21.81 -4.57
CA GLY A 155 -13.47 22.86 -4.64
C GLY A 155 -14.34 23.01 -3.39
N ASN A 156 -14.30 22.05 -2.45
CA ASN A 156 -15.15 22.03 -1.25
C ASN A 156 -14.37 22.37 0.03
N ILE A 157 -13.10 22.78 -0.07
CA ILE A 157 -12.24 23.08 1.08
C ILE A 157 -11.64 24.49 0.97
N SER A 158 -11.22 25.03 2.11
CA SER A 158 -10.51 26.32 2.13
C SER A 158 -9.10 26.19 1.53
N GLU A 159 -8.58 27.29 0.99
CA GLU A 159 -7.20 27.35 0.47
C GLU A 159 -6.17 26.93 1.53
N ASP A 160 -6.36 27.30 2.80
CA ASP A 160 -5.45 26.92 3.88
C ASP A 160 -5.45 25.41 4.13
N LYS A 161 -6.62 24.76 4.01
CA LYS A 161 -6.72 23.30 4.16
C LYS A 161 -6.08 22.60 2.96
N LEU A 162 -6.25 23.14 1.76
CA LEU A 162 -5.61 22.64 0.55
C LEU A 162 -4.08 22.76 0.63
N LYS A 163 -3.55 23.92 1.05
CA LYS A 163 -2.11 24.13 1.26
C LYS A 163 -1.52 23.13 2.26
N LYS A 164 -2.20 22.94 3.40
CA LYS A 164 -1.80 21.94 4.39
C LYS A 164 -1.79 20.51 3.84
N ALA A 165 -2.77 20.14 3.01
CA ALA A 165 -2.77 18.82 2.38
C ALA A 165 -1.58 18.65 1.44
N VAL A 166 -1.23 19.70 0.67
CA VAL A 166 -0.04 19.70 -0.20
C VAL A 166 1.25 19.61 0.62
N GLU A 167 1.36 20.36 1.72
CA GLU A 167 2.52 20.31 2.64
C GLU A 167 2.73 18.88 3.17
N LEU A 168 1.68 18.27 3.71
CA LEU A 168 1.72 16.89 4.22
C LEU A 168 2.12 15.88 3.13
N ILE A 169 1.63 16.05 1.90
CA ILE A 169 2.02 15.17 0.79
C ILE A 169 3.50 15.36 0.43
N ARG A 170 3.98 16.61 0.46
CA ARG A 170 5.37 16.96 0.12
C ARG A 170 6.39 16.48 1.14
N GLU A 171 5.98 16.27 2.39
CA GLU A 171 6.81 15.62 3.42
C GLU A 171 7.20 14.19 3.01
N HIS A 172 6.35 13.51 2.24
CA HIS A 172 6.56 12.12 1.82
C HIS A 172 6.98 11.98 0.36
N ASN A 173 6.53 12.87 -0.53
CA ASN A 173 6.86 12.83 -1.94
C ASN A 173 7.19 14.22 -2.51
N THR A 174 8.48 14.52 -2.55
CA THR A 174 9.01 15.78 -3.07
C THR A 174 9.01 15.84 -4.60
N LYS A 175 9.08 14.68 -5.27
CA LYS A 175 9.24 14.58 -6.72
C LYS A 175 7.90 14.56 -7.49
N ALA A 176 6.82 14.08 -6.88
CA ALA A 176 5.54 13.91 -7.57
C ALA A 176 4.98 15.20 -8.16
N THR A 177 4.36 15.10 -9.33
CA THR A 177 3.51 16.16 -9.84
C THR A 177 2.20 16.19 -9.06
N ILE A 178 1.80 17.34 -8.48
CA ILE A 178 0.54 17.45 -7.72
C ILE A 178 -0.47 18.30 -8.49
N ILE A 179 -1.63 17.71 -8.79
CA ILE A 179 -2.78 18.41 -9.38
C ILE A 179 -3.71 18.84 -8.25
N THR A 180 -3.89 20.16 -8.10
CA THR A 180 -4.75 20.77 -7.05
C THR A 180 -6.01 21.43 -7.62
N THR A 181 -6.05 21.70 -8.92
CA THR A 181 -7.20 22.30 -9.60
C THR A 181 -8.43 21.40 -9.51
N PRO A 182 -9.64 21.94 -9.25
CA PRO A 182 -10.87 21.16 -9.28
C PRO A 182 -11.03 20.39 -10.60
N TRP A 183 -11.39 19.11 -10.52
CA TRP A 183 -11.40 18.24 -11.70
C TRP A 183 -12.46 18.61 -12.74
N ASP A 184 -13.55 19.23 -12.29
CA ASP A 184 -14.61 19.72 -13.18
C ASP A 184 -14.14 20.91 -14.04
N GLU A 185 -13.04 21.56 -13.65
CA GLU A 185 -12.41 22.65 -14.40
C GLU A 185 -11.30 22.16 -15.35
N LEU A 186 -10.92 20.88 -15.28
CA LEU A 186 -9.89 20.27 -16.12
C LEU A 186 -10.51 19.35 -17.17
N ASP A 187 -9.97 19.36 -18.39
CA ASP A 187 -10.29 18.32 -19.39
C ASP A 187 -9.52 17.04 -19.04
N GLY A 188 -10.13 15.88 -19.23
CA GLY A 188 -9.47 14.59 -19.02
C GLY A 188 -8.20 14.42 -19.84
N LYS A 189 -8.06 15.09 -20.99
CA LYS A 189 -6.82 15.11 -21.79
C LYS A 189 -5.69 15.84 -21.09
N ASP A 190 -5.97 16.95 -20.42
CA ASP A 190 -4.96 17.72 -19.67
C ASP A 190 -4.49 16.92 -18.44
N ILE A 191 -5.44 16.23 -17.78
CA ILE A 191 -5.11 15.32 -16.68
C ILE A 191 -4.23 14.17 -17.18
N LEU A 192 -4.62 13.51 -18.28
CA LEU A 192 -3.85 12.41 -18.85
C LEU A 192 -2.43 12.86 -19.28
N ALA A 193 -2.31 14.02 -19.93
CA ALA A 193 -1.01 14.55 -20.33
C ALA A 193 -0.11 14.86 -19.14
N THR A 194 -0.70 15.34 -18.02
CA THR A 194 0.04 15.57 -16.78
C THR A 194 0.52 14.26 -16.17
N ILE A 195 -0.33 13.24 -16.15
CA ILE A 195 0.01 11.88 -15.69
C ILE A 195 1.16 11.30 -16.52
N GLU A 196 1.05 11.33 -17.85
CA GLU A 196 2.09 10.79 -18.75
C GLU A 196 3.39 11.61 -18.75
N GLY A 197 3.32 12.89 -18.36
CA GLY A 197 4.49 13.75 -18.21
C GLY A 197 5.39 13.39 -17.03
N ALA A 198 4.92 12.54 -16.11
CA ALA A 198 5.69 12.08 -14.96
C ALA A 198 6.51 10.81 -15.23
N ALA A 199 6.61 10.36 -16.49
CA ALA A 199 7.24 9.09 -16.86
C ALA A 199 8.70 8.93 -16.41
N ASP A 200 9.49 10.01 -16.41
CA ASP A 200 10.90 9.95 -15.94
C ASP A 200 10.98 9.61 -14.44
N LEU A 201 10.06 10.15 -13.64
CA LEU A 201 9.97 9.89 -12.21
C LEU A 201 9.54 8.44 -11.92
N GLU A 202 8.65 7.91 -12.75
CA GLU A 202 8.17 6.54 -12.61
C GLU A 202 9.26 5.53 -12.95
N ALA A 203 10.09 5.83 -13.97
CA ALA A 203 11.25 5.01 -14.28
C ALA A 203 12.27 4.99 -13.13
N GLU A 204 12.53 6.14 -12.48
CA GLU A 204 13.39 6.22 -11.28
C GLU A 204 12.83 5.39 -10.12
N LEU A 205 11.54 5.56 -9.79
CA LEU A 205 10.90 4.83 -8.69
C LEU A 205 10.87 3.32 -8.95
N MET A 206 10.68 2.90 -10.20
CA MET A 206 10.72 1.49 -10.56
C MET A 206 12.13 0.90 -10.44
N ALA A 207 13.17 1.69 -10.73
CA ALA A 207 14.55 1.26 -10.50
C ALA A 207 14.84 1.08 -9.00
N GLU A 208 14.41 2.02 -8.15
CA GLU A 208 14.54 1.93 -6.69
C GLU A 208 13.82 0.68 -6.13
N LEU A 209 12.59 0.40 -6.58
CA LEU A 209 11.84 -0.80 -6.19
C LEU A 209 12.53 -2.11 -6.63
N LYS A 210 13.24 -2.08 -7.76
CA LYS A 210 13.98 -3.24 -8.26
C LYS A 210 15.26 -3.50 -7.45
N GLU A 211 16.00 -2.46 -7.09
CA GLU A 211 17.18 -2.58 -6.23
C GLU A 211 16.82 -3.15 -4.85
N GLN A 212 15.72 -2.68 -4.23
CA GLN A 212 15.23 -3.23 -2.97
C GLN A 212 14.96 -4.74 -3.06
N ARG A 213 14.43 -5.20 -4.19
CA ARG A 213 14.15 -6.62 -4.42
C ARG A 213 15.44 -7.44 -4.52
N GLU A 214 16.49 -6.94 -5.15
CA GLU A 214 17.76 -7.67 -5.26
C GLU A 214 18.38 -7.93 -3.86
N HIS A 215 18.15 -7.04 -2.91
CA HIS A 215 18.56 -7.24 -1.51
C HIS A 215 17.69 -8.26 -0.75
N ASP A 216 16.37 -8.31 -1.00
CA ASP A 216 15.47 -9.27 -0.32
C ASP A 216 15.71 -10.74 -0.74
N HIS A 217 16.23 -10.99 -1.96
CA HIS A 217 16.49 -12.34 -2.47
C HIS A 217 17.86 -12.92 -2.09
N GLU A 218 18.77 -12.16 -1.45
CA GLU A 218 20.07 -12.69 -1.02
C GLU A 218 20.01 -13.53 0.28
N HIS A 219 18.86 -13.57 0.98
CA HIS A 219 18.72 -14.28 2.26
C HIS A 219 18.06 -15.67 2.18
N HIS A 220 17.63 -16.12 1.00
CA HIS A 220 17.06 -17.45 0.84
C HIS A 220 17.81 -18.25 -0.24
N HIS A 221 19.00 -18.78 0.06
CA HIS A 221 19.48 -20.07 -0.47
C HIS A 221 20.85 -20.44 0.14
N HIS A 222 20.84 -21.07 1.31
CA HIS A 222 21.87 -22.05 1.67
C HIS A 222 21.17 -23.34 2.11
N ASP A 223 20.67 -24.10 1.13
CA ASP A 223 20.41 -25.52 1.31
C ASP A 223 21.75 -26.20 1.58
N HIS A 224 22.06 -26.43 2.86
CA HIS A 224 23.10 -27.37 3.24
C HIS A 224 22.61 -28.78 2.93
N ASP A 225 23.01 -29.27 1.75
CA ASP A 225 22.97 -30.66 1.36
C ASP A 225 23.92 -31.47 2.27
N GLY A 226 23.45 -31.76 3.48
CA GLY A 226 24.16 -32.50 4.52
C GLY A 226 24.07 -34.01 4.28
N GLY A 227 24.79 -34.50 3.27
CA GLY A 227 25.04 -35.92 3.07
C GLY A 227 25.81 -36.52 4.24
N CYS A 228 25.12 -37.32 5.07
CA CYS A 228 25.71 -38.15 6.10
C CYS A 228 26.63 -39.22 5.48
N CYS A 229 27.95 -39.02 5.51
CA CYS A 229 28.96 -40.08 5.36
C CYS A 229 30.25 -39.67 6.10
N TYR A 230 30.33 -39.98 7.40
CA TYR A 230 31.63 -40.08 8.07
C TYR A 230 32.25 -41.45 7.73
N HIS A 231 33.40 -41.42 7.05
CA HIS A 231 34.36 -42.51 7.01
C HIS A 231 35.37 -42.26 8.13
N ASP A 232 35.36 -43.14 9.14
CA ASP A 232 36.45 -43.27 10.12
C ASP A 232 37.70 -43.78 9.43
N HIS A 233 38.83 -43.12 9.65
CA HIS A 233 40.14 -43.73 9.53
C HIS A 233 41.08 -43.19 10.61
N ASP A 234 41.18 -43.96 11.69
CA ASP A 234 42.34 -44.02 12.58
C ASP A 234 43.63 -44.18 11.78
N TYR A 235 44.68 -43.41 12.10
CA TYR A 235 46.06 -43.91 12.14
C TYR A 235 46.97 -43.09 13.09
N HIS A 236 47.79 -43.87 13.77
CA HIS A 236 48.74 -43.57 14.85
C HIS A 236 50.09 -42.97 14.39
N HIS A 237 50.71 -42.25 15.34
CA HIS A 237 52.14 -42.13 15.72
C HIS A 237 53.24 -41.59 14.77
N GLU A 238 53.95 -40.61 15.34
CA GLU A 238 55.42 -40.49 15.53
C GLU A 238 56.35 -39.79 14.51
N ASP A 239 57.14 -38.89 15.11
CA ASP A 239 58.53 -38.47 14.87
C ASP A 239 58.93 -37.31 13.93
N GLU A 240 59.55 -36.32 14.61
CA GLU A 240 60.78 -35.55 14.31
C GLU A 240 60.91 -34.81 12.95
N GLU A 241 60.93 -33.47 12.98
CA GLU A 241 62.18 -32.67 12.95
C GLU A 241 61.90 -31.15 12.86
N GLU A 242 62.95 -30.40 13.21
CA GLU A 242 63.11 -28.98 13.52
C GLU A 242 62.53 -27.98 12.50
N HIS A 243 62.07 -26.81 12.96
CA HIS A 243 62.52 -25.49 12.45
C HIS A 243 62.06 -24.33 13.35
N GLU A 244 63.00 -23.39 13.55
CA GLU A 244 63.00 -22.28 14.48
C GLU A 244 62.18 -21.06 14.02
N HIS A 245 61.84 -20.26 15.05
CA HIS A 245 61.17 -18.97 15.19
C HIS A 245 61.37 -17.87 14.12
N GLU A 246 60.36 -17.00 13.98
CA GLU A 246 60.52 -15.56 14.27
C GLU A 246 59.15 -14.90 14.56
N HIS A 247 58.91 -14.58 15.83
CA HIS A 247 57.84 -13.70 16.30
C HIS A 247 58.43 -12.30 16.52
N HIS A 248 57.85 -11.29 15.86
CA HIS A 248 58.13 -9.89 16.21
C HIS A 248 57.10 -9.40 17.24
N HIS A 249 57.59 -9.18 18.46
CA HIS A 249 56.95 -8.38 19.50
C HIS A 249 57.03 -6.89 19.17
N HIS A 250 55.99 -6.14 19.55
CA HIS A 250 56.13 -4.75 19.94
C HIS A 250 55.46 -4.57 21.31
N ASP A 251 56.29 -4.35 22.32
CA ASP A 251 55.93 -3.86 23.65
C ASP A 251 55.67 -2.35 23.60
N HIS A 252 54.70 -1.88 24.38
CA HIS A 252 54.84 -0.60 25.07
C HIS A 252 54.16 -0.64 26.45
N ASP A 253 55.02 -0.40 27.44
CA ASP A 253 54.77 -0.24 28.86
C ASP A 253 53.83 0.92 29.21
N GLY A 254 53.10 0.81 30.32
CA GLY A 254 52.38 1.93 30.92
C GLY A 254 51.63 1.56 32.19
N GLU A 255 52.26 1.82 33.33
CA GLU A 255 51.82 1.48 34.69
C GLU A 255 50.52 2.18 35.17
N CYS A 256 49.94 1.59 36.23
CA CYS A 256 49.24 2.22 37.36
C CYS A 256 47.69 2.36 37.37
N CYS A 257 47.08 1.43 38.12
CA CYS A 257 46.35 1.69 39.38
C CYS A 257 44.85 2.08 39.40
N HIS A 258 44.12 1.30 40.23
CA HIS A 258 42.92 1.59 41.03
C HIS A 258 41.51 1.31 40.45
N HIS A 259 40.98 0.16 40.86
CA HIS A 259 39.74 -0.09 41.64
C HIS A 259 38.53 0.85 41.53
N ASP A 260 37.38 0.20 41.28
CA ASP A 260 36.05 0.30 41.90
C ASP A 260 35.34 1.67 41.99
N HIS A 261 34.15 1.78 41.38
CA HIS A 261 32.89 1.53 42.09
C HIS A 261 31.65 1.71 41.20
N ASP A 262 30.73 0.74 41.32
CA ASP A 262 29.32 0.85 40.96
C ASP A 262 28.64 2.06 41.59
N HIS A 263 27.70 2.68 40.89
CA HIS A 263 26.46 3.19 41.49
C HIS A 263 25.31 3.25 40.46
N HIS A 264 24.31 2.40 40.68
CA HIS A 264 22.92 2.62 40.30
C HIS A 264 22.40 3.95 40.89
N HIS A 265 21.57 4.69 40.16
CA HIS A 265 20.41 5.39 40.73
C HIS A 265 19.33 5.64 39.65
N GLU A 266 18.09 5.28 40.02
CA GLU A 266 16.82 5.72 39.44
C GLU A 266 16.50 7.17 39.84
N ASP A 267 15.47 7.72 39.18
CA ASP A 267 14.62 8.87 39.51
C ASP A 267 14.84 10.21 38.77
N GLU A 268 13.80 10.52 37.98
CA GLU A 268 13.02 11.76 37.84
C GLU A 268 13.67 13.16 37.70
N GLU A 269 13.05 13.89 36.76
CA GLU A 269 12.86 15.35 36.62
C GLU A 269 13.80 16.17 35.71
N GLU A 270 13.09 16.83 34.77
CA GLU A 270 13.34 18.07 34.01
C GLU A 270 14.70 18.75 34.16
N HIS A 271 15.39 18.99 33.02
CA HIS A 271 16.08 20.26 32.76
C HIS A 271 16.30 20.51 31.26
N GLU A 272 15.78 21.65 30.79
CA GLU A 272 16.11 22.29 29.53
C GLU A 272 17.59 22.72 29.51
N HIS A 273 18.32 22.40 28.44
CA HIS A 273 19.55 23.12 28.10
C HIS A 273 19.68 23.29 26.58
N GLU A 274 19.39 24.50 26.12
CA GLU A 274 19.90 25.05 24.87
C GLU A 274 21.43 25.15 24.92
N HIS A 275 22.12 24.59 23.93
CA HIS A 275 23.48 24.99 23.60
C HIS A 275 23.63 25.20 22.09
N HIS A 276 23.88 26.46 21.74
CA HIS A 276 24.21 26.94 20.42
C HIS A 276 25.73 26.82 20.12
N HIS A 277 26.01 26.59 18.83
CA HIS A 277 27.24 26.83 18.05
C HIS A 277 28.44 25.86 18.18
N HIS A 278 28.82 25.21 17.07
CA HIS A 278 29.86 25.74 16.17
C HIS A 278 29.89 24.99 14.82
N ASP A 279 30.03 25.74 13.73
CA ASP A 279 30.38 25.29 12.38
C ASP A 279 31.78 24.66 12.36
N HIS A 280 31.97 23.57 11.59
CA HIS A 280 33.11 23.39 10.68
C HIS A 280 32.90 22.18 9.77
N ASP A 281 32.93 22.46 8.46
CA ASP A 281 33.62 21.79 7.36
C ASP A 281 33.67 20.25 7.30
N GLY A 282 33.31 19.75 6.11
CA GLY A 282 33.08 18.35 5.82
C GLY A 282 34.25 17.39 6.07
N GLU A 283 33.89 16.14 6.32
CA GLU A 283 34.37 14.97 5.58
C GLU A 283 33.48 13.78 5.96
N CYS A 284 33.08 13.01 4.96
CA CYS A 284 32.35 11.76 5.14
C CYS A 284 33.16 10.81 6.02
N CYS A 285 32.59 10.38 7.15
CA CYS A 285 33.12 9.26 7.91
C CYS A 285 31.96 8.29 8.16
N HIS A 286 31.98 7.17 7.43
CA HIS A 286 31.23 5.97 7.77
C HIS A 286 31.64 5.55 9.19
N HIS A 287 30.66 5.47 10.09
CA HIS A 287 30.86 4.79 11.37
C HIS A 287 30.33 3.37 11.22
N ASP A 288 31.21 2.46 10.79
CA ASP A 288 31.04 1.03 11.01
C ASP A 288 31.29 0.77 12.51
N HIS A 289 30.25 0.35 13.22
CA HIS A 289 30.35 -0.11 14.59
C HIS A 289 30.62 -1.61 14.61
N ASP A 290 31.90 -1.99 14.53
CA ASP A 290 32.33 -3.36 14.80
C ASP A 290 32.30 -3.64 16.31
N HIS A 291 31.22 -4.27 16.78
CA HIS A 291 31.14 -4.83 18.12
C HIS A 291 31.86 -6.19 18.17
N HIS A 292 33.16 -6.17 18.45
CA HIS A 292 33.89 -7.39 18.81
C HIS A 292 33.57 -7.77 20.26
N HIS A 293 32.76 -8.81 20.46
CA HIS A 293 32.63 -9.49 21.76
C HIS A 293 33.60 -10.68 21.81
N GLU A 294 34.57 -10.64 22.72
CA GLU A 294 35.39 -11.79 23.08
C GLU A 294 34.54 -12.78 23.89
N HIS A 295 34.33 -13.99 23.35
CA HIS A 295 33.74 -15.09 24.09
C HIS A 295 34.85 -15.94 24.73
N GLY A 296 34.86 -16.02 26.07
CA GLY A 296 35.67 -16.99 26.81
C GLY A 296 35.17 -18.42 26.60
N GLU A 297 36.08 -19.40 26.75
CA GLU A 297 35.90 -20.83 26.42
C GLU A 297 34.85 -21.62 27.24
N ASP A 298 33.82 -20.98 27.81
CA ASP A 298 32.77 -21.71 28.55
C ASP A 298 31.37 -21.07 28.48
N CYS A 299 31.04 -20.39 27.37
CA CYS A 299 29.74 -19.73 27.21
C CYS A 299 28.73 -20.60 26.42
N THR A 300 27.86 -21.31 27.14
CA THR A 300 26.68 -22.01 26.60
C THR A 300 25.50 -21.06 26.43
N CYS A 301 25.58 -20.06 25.55
CA CYS A 301 24.45 -19.23 25.18
C CYS A 301 24.00 -19.58 23.75
N GLY A 302 22.81 -20.16 23.64
CA GLY A 302 22.15 -20.38 22.36
C GLY A 302 21.98 -19.05 21.64
N CYS A 303 22.38 -19.04 20.38
CA CYS A 303 22.20 -17.93 19.46
C CYS A 303 20.72 -17.52 19.48
N HIS A 304 20.43 -16.30 19.92
CA HIS A 304 19.15 -15.69 19.65
C HIS A 304 19.21 -15.19 18.22
N ASP A 305 18.49 -15.89 17.35
CA ASP A 305 18.04 -15.35 16.07
C ASP A 305 17.36 -14.00 16.36
N HIS A 306 18.00 -12.91 15.96
CA HIS A 306 17.33 -11.63 15.85
C HIS A 306 16.50 -11.69 14.57
N ASP A 307 15.30 -12.26 14.69
CA ASP A 307 14.23 -12.06 13.73
C ASP A 307 13.99 -10.54 13.62
N HIS A 308 14.53 -9.93 12.59
CA HIS A 308 14.05 -8.63 12.12
C HIS A 308 12.68 -8.88 11.49
N ASP A 309 11.66 -8.90 12.35
CA ASP A 309 10.26 -8.85 11.96
C ASP A 309 10.00 -7.55 11.19
N HIS A 310 10.24 -7.55 9.88
CA HIS A 310 9.58 -6.65 8.95
C HIS A 310 8.10 -7.07 8.90
N HIS A 311 7.33 -6.68 9.92
CA HIS A 311 5.88 -6.84 9.91
C HIS A 311 5.29 -5.98 8.78
N HIS A 312 5.22 -6.52 7.58
CA HIS A 312 4.33 -6.02 6.55
C HIS A 312 2.92 -6.34 6.99
N HIS A 313 2.21 -5.38 7.60
CA HIS A 313 0.81 -5.60 7.92
C HIS A 313 0.02 -5.74 6.62
N HIS A 314 -0.57 -6.91 6.43
CA HIS A 314 -1.53 -7.11 5.36
C HIS A 314 -2.77 -6.27 5.63
N ALA A 315 -3.38 -5.71 4.58
CA ALA A 315 -4.58 -4.88 4.72
C ALA A 315 -5.69 -5.58 5.53
N ASP A 316 -5.81 -6.91 5.41
CA ASP A 316 -6.81 -7.73 6.10
C ASP A 316 -6.61 -7.81 7.62
N GLU A 317 -5.43 -7.44 8.14
CA GLU A 317 -5.18 -7.36 9.60
C GLU A 317 -5.77 -6.08 10.21
N ILE A 318 -5.85 -5.01 9.42
CA ILE A 318 -6.23 -3.67 9.87
C ILE A 318 -7.65 -3.31 9.43
N PHE A 319 -8.06 -3.78 8.25
CA PHE A 319 -9.34 -3.51 7.63
C PHE A 319 -10.23 -4.75 7.62
N GLY A 320 -11.44 -4.59 8.13
CA GLY A 320 -12.52 -5.56 7.98
C GLY A 320 -13.50 -5.12 6.89
N SER A 321 -14.17 -6.11 6.30
CA SER A 321 -15.31 -5.91 5.41
C SER A 321 -16.49 -6.70 5.96
N TRP A 322 -17.62 -6.04 6.15
CA TRP A 322 -18.86 -6.68 6.53
C TRP A 322 -19.93 -6.37 5.49
N GLY A 323 -20.62 -7.39 5.00
CA GLY A 323 -21.66 -7.25 3.99
C GLY A 323 -22.87 -8.13 4.27
N MET A 324 -24.02 -7.73 3.72
CA MET A 324 -25.26 -8.47 3.89
C MET A 324 -26.15 -8.33 2.65
N GLU A 325 -26.78 -9.44 2.28
CA GLU A 325 -27.93 -9.43 1.37
C GLU A 325 -29.22 -9.21 2.16
N THR A 326 -30.11 -8.37 1.65
CA THR A 326 -31.37 -8.05 2.30
C THR A 326 -32.53 -7.98 1.29
N PRO A 327 -33.69 -8.59 1.60
CA PRO A 327 -34.92 -8.37 0.86
C PRO A 327 -35.67 -7.10 1.31
N ASP A 328 -35.22 -6.45 2.39
CA ASP A 328 -35.92 -5.33 2.99
C ASP A 328 -35.92 -4.10 2.09
N GLN A 329 -36.98 -3.30 2.22
CA GLN A 329 -37.14 -2.06 1.48
C GLN A 329 -36.76 -0.87 2.34
N TYR A 330 -36.00 0.05 1.75
CA TYR A 330 -35.50 1.26 2.41
C TYR A 330 -36.07 2.49 1.71
N SER A 331 -36.44 3.50 2.50
CA SER A 331 -36.67 4.84 1.96
C SER A 331 -35.37 5.63 1.92
N LYS A 332 -35.35 6.75 1.20
CA LYS A 332 -34.20 7.66 1.20
C LYS A 332 -33.88 8.15 2.60
N GLU A 333 -34.91 8.51 3.37
CA GLU A 333 -34.76 9.00 4.76
C GLU A 333 -34.22 7.93 5.71
N ASP A 334 -34.59 6.66 5.51
CA ASP A 334 -34.04 5.55 6.30
C ASP A 334 -32.54 5.43 6.06
N LEU A 335 -32.12 5.46 4.79
CA LEU A 335 -30.71 5.37 4.43
C LEU A 335 -29.92 6.58 4.90
N GLU A 336 -30.46 7.80 4.81
CA GLU A 336 -29.80 9.01 5.33
C GLU A 336 -29.46 8.85 6.82
N LYS A 337 -30.42 8.38 7.64
CA LYS A 337 -30.20 8.13 9.07
C LYS A 337 -29.20 7.02 9.34
N ILE A 338 -29.27 5.94 8.56
CA ILE A 338 -28.33 4.82 8.68
C ILE A 338 -26.91 5.30 8.38
N LEU A 339 -26.72 6.04 7.28
CA LEU A 339 -25.40 6.51 6.86
C LEU A 339 -24.83 7.58 7.81
N GLU A 340 -25.67 8.44 8.37
CA GLU A 340 -25.25 9.40 9.42
C GLU A 340 -24.82 8.67 10.70
N ALA A 341 -25.52 7.58 11.08
CA ALA A 341 -25.15 6.79 12.25
C ALA A 341 -23.78 6.10 12.12
N LEU A 342 -23.31 5.82 10.90
CA LEU A 342 -22.00 5.21 10.66
C LEU A 342 -20.81 6.11 11.04
N GLU A 343 -21.05 7.38 11.39
CA GLU A 343 -20.00 8.26 11.95
C GLU A 343 -19.67 7.97 13.42
N ASP A 344 -20.49 7.17 14.11
CA ASP A 344 -20.23 6.77 15.50
C ASP A 344 -19.22 5.60 15.56
N ASP A 345 -17.94 5.96 15.56
CA ASP A 345 -16.80 5.03 15.67
C ASP A 345 -16.89 4.15 16.93
N ASP A 346 -17.44 4.67 18.03
CA ASP A 346 -17.59 3.95 19.28
C ASP A 346 -18.67 2.86 19.20
N ARG A 347 -19.70 3.05 18.36
CA ARG A 347 -20.80 2.09 18.22
C ARG A 347 -20.62 1.11 17.08
N TYR A 348 -20.00 1.53 15.98
CA TYR A 348 -19.93 0.74 14.73
C TYR A 348 -18.51 0.37 14.32
N GLY A 349 -17.49 0.92 14.98
CA GLY A 349 -16.11 0.88 14.52
C GLY A 349 -15.83 1.99 13.51
N MET A 350 -14.56 2.15 13.12
CA MET A 350 -14.16 3.22 12.20
C MET A 350 -14.57 2.86 10.78
N VAL A 351 -15.75 3.30 10.35
CA VAL A 351 -16.26 3.05 9.00
C VAL A 351 -15.57 3.95 8.00
N LEU A 352 -14.95 3.37 6.97
CA LEU A 352 -14.20 4.11 5.95
C LEU A 352 -14.96 4.22 4.63
N ARG A 353 -15.80 3.22 4.34
CA ARG A 353 -16.67 3.21 3.18
C ARG A 353 -17.90 2.37 3.46
N ALA A 354 -19.04 2.79 2.95
CA ALA A 354 -20.17 1.89 2.77
C ALA A 354 -20.76 2.07 1.37
N LYS A 355 -21.21 0.96 0.77
CA LYS A 355 -21.88 0.94 -0.51
C LYS A 355 -23.07 0.01 -0.43
N GLY A 356 -24.12 0.33 -1.17
CA GLY A 356 -25.22 -0.61 -1.28
C GLY A 356 -26.17 -0.30 -2.42
N MET A 357 -26.92 -1.33 -2.79
CA MET A 357 -28.05 -1.28 -3.68
C MET A 357 -29.19 -2.03 -3.03
N VAL A 358 -30.26 -1.33 -2.67
CA VAL A 358 -31.35 -1.92 -1.90
C VAL A 358 -32.71 -1.60 -2.53
N PRO A 359 -33.71 -2.47 -2.39
CA PRO A 359 -35.07 -2.19 -2.80
C PRO A 359 -35.61 -0.89 -2.17
N CYS A 360 -36.30 -0.08 -2.97
CA CYS A 360 -36.89 1.18 -2.52
C CYS A 360 -38.36 0.97 -2.09
N THR A 361 -38.79 1.62 -1.00
CA THR A 361 -40.21 1.62 -0.58
C THR A 361 -41.15 2.26 -1.60
N GLU A 362 -40.65 3.15 -2.46
CA GLU A 362 -41.41 3.82 -3.53
C GLU A 362 -41.36 3.05 -4.86
N GLY A 363 -40.73 1.86 -4.87
CA GLY A 363 -40.49 1.06 -6.06
C GLY A 363 -39.15 1.36 -6.72
N GLY A 364 -38.61 0.36 -7.44
CA GLY A 364 -37.25 0.40 -7.95
C GLY A 364 -36.20 0.12 -6.86
N PHE A 365 -34.95 0.51 -7.12
CA PHE A 365 -33.85 0.35 -6.17
C PHE A 365 -33.24 1.71 -5.86
N ILE A 366 -32.63 1.82 -4.68
CA ILE A 366 -31.80 2.95 -4.28
C ILE A 366 -30.37 2.45 -4.18
N TYR A 367 -29.44 3.18 -4.78
CA TYR A 367 -28.01 2.98 -4.61
C TYR A 367 -27.48 4.05 -3.66
N PHE A 368 -26.57 3.65 -2.79
CA PHE A 368 -25.89 4.58 -1.90
C PHE A 368 -24.38 4.33 -1.89
N ASP A 369 -23.65 5.43 -1.70
CA ASP A 369 -22.22 5.44 -1.38
C ASP A 369 -22.03 6.33 -0.14
N TYR A 370 -21.14 5.91 0.73
CA TYR A 370 -20.76 6.64 1.92
C TYR A 370 -19.24 6.55 2.11
N VAL A 371 -18.69 7.69 2.52
CA VAL A 371 -17.40 7.82 3.18
C VAL A 371 -17.58 8.81 4.34
N PRO A 372 -16.73 8.81 5.37
CA PRO A 372 -16.87 9.72 6.50
C PRO A 372 -17.16 11.17 6.09
N GLY A 373 -18.27 11.75 6.56
CA GLY A 373 -18.70 13.12 6.24
C GLY A 373 -19.31 13.35 4.85
N GLU A 374 -19.47 12.32 4.01
CA GLU A 374 -20.10 12.45 2.69
C GLU A 374 -20.95 11.20 2.35
N SER A 375 -22.24 11.40 2.13
CA SER A 375 -23.16 10.37 1.64
C SER A 375 -23.81 10.80 0.33
N ASN A 376 -24.00 9.82 -0.56
CA ASN A 376 -24.67 10.02 -1.84
C ASN A 376 -25.71 8.92 -2.05
N ILE A 377 -26.97 9.29 -2.11
CA ILE A 377 -28.09 8.38 -2.31
C ILE A 377 -28.79 8.74 -3.62
N ARG A 378 -28.93 7.76 -4.52
CA ARG A 378 -29.45 7.95 -5.87
C ARG A 378 -30.40 6.81 -6.27
N PRO A 379 -31.36 7.07 -7.17
CA PRO A 379 -32.14 5.99 -7.76
C PRO A 379 -31.24 5.06 -8.59
N GLY A 380 -31.49 3.77 -8.50
CA GLY A 380 -30.75 2.71 -9.17
C GLY A 380 -31.65 1.80 -10.00
N LYS A 381 -31.04 1.00 -10.88
CA LYS A 381 -31.76 -0.04 -11.62
C LYS A 381 -32.07 -1.20 -10.67
N PRO A 382 -33.22 -1.87 -10.84
CA PRO A 382 -33.53 -3.07 -10.07
C PRO A 382 -32.48 -4.16 -10.25
N ASP A 383 -32.12 -4.81 -9.16
CA ASP A 383 -31.28 -6.02 -9.14
C ASP A 383 -32.08 -7.20 -8.53
N VAL A 384 -31.48 -8.38 -8.49
CA VAL A 384 -32.11 -9.63 -8.02
C VAL A 384 -32.39 -9.58 -6.52
N THR A 385 -31.42 -9.10 -5.73
CA THR A 385 -31.51 -8.99 -4.26
C THR A 385 -30.82 -7.71 -3.81
N GLY A 386 -31.33 -7.09 -2.75
CA GLY A 386 -30.64 -5.96 -2.12
C GLY A 386 -29.34 -6.43 -1.47
N LYS A 387 -28.29 -5.63 -1.57
CA LYS A 387 -26.99 -5.92 -0.95
C LYS A 387 -26.28 -4.65 -0.56
N PHE A 388 -25.50 -4.73 0.51
CA PHE A 388 -24.59 -3.66 0.89
C PHE A 388 -23.34 -4.23 1.54
N CYS A 389 -22.29 -3.41 1.55
CA CYS A 389 -20.98 -3.71 2.10
C CYS A 389 -20.46 -2.48 2.86
N VAL A 390 -19.86 -2.72 4.01
CA VAL A 390 -19.25 -1.73 4.90
C VAL A 390 -17.79 -2.14 5.10
N ILE A 391 -16.87 -1.22 4.83
CA ILE A 391 -15.43 -1.41 4.96
C ILE A 391 -14.93 -0.43 6.01
N GLY A 392 -14.10 -0.91 6.94
CA GLY A 392 -13.54 -0.07 7.99
C GLY A 392 -12.59 -0.83 8.91
N SER A 393 -12.19 -0.22 10.01
CA SER A 393 -11.32 -0.83 11.01
C SER A 393 -12.08 -1.06 12.32
N LYS A 394 -11.83 -2.21 12.97
CA LYS A 394 -12.49 -2.62 14.23
C LYS A 394 -14.03 -2.55 14.14
N LEU A 395 -14.57 -3.01 13.02
CA LEU A 395 -16.01 -3.02 12.76
C LEU A 395 -16.76 -3.85 13.80
N LYS A 396 -17.92 -3.35 14.24
CA LYS A 396 -18.80 -4.05 15.19
C LYS A 396 -19.97 -4.68 14.44
N GLU A 397 -19.75 -5.87 13.89
CA GLU A 397 -20.66 -6.53 12.93
C GLU A 397 -22.09 -6.68 13.45
N GLU A 398 -22.30 -7.10 14.71
CA GLU A 398 -23.65 -7.24 15.26
C GLU A 398 -24.37 -5.88 15.36
N ALA A 399 -23.66 -4.81 15.71
CA ALA A 399 -24.23 -3.46 15.76
C ALA A 399 -24.55 -2.94 14.34
N LEU A 400 -23.69 -3.21 13.37
CA LEU A 400 -23.94 -2.90 11.96
C LEU A 400 -25.16 -3.69 11.44
N LYS A 401 -25.26 -4.97 11.75
CA LYS A 401 -26.41 -5.80 11.41
C LYS A 401 -27.71 -5.26 11.98
N GLU A 402 -27.72 -4.87 13.25
CA GLU A 402 -28.88 -4.23 13.89
C GLU A 402 -29.23 -2.89 13.24
N LEU A 403 -28.23 -2.08 12.86
CA LEU A 403 -28.45 -0.78 12.20
C LEU A 403 -29.11 -0.92 10.83
N PHE A 404 -28.71 -1.93 10.05
CA PHE A 404 -29.26 -2.17 8.72
C PHE A 404 -30.51 -3.05 8.72
N SER A 405 -30.80 -3.78 9.81
CA SER A 405 -32.01 -4.59 9.92
C SER A 405 -33.24 -3.73 10.21
N LYS A 406 -34.39 -4.10 9.63
CA LYS A 406 -35.69 -3.47 9.91
C LYS A 406 -36.59 -4.32 10.81
#